data_AF-A0A497J552-F1
#
_entry.id   AF-A0A497J552-F1
#
_cell.length_a   1.000
_cell.length_b   1.000
_cell.length_c   1.000
_cell.angle_alpha   90.00
_cell.angle_beta   90.00
_cell.angle_gamma   90.00
#
_symmetry.space_group_name_H-M   'P 1'
#
loop_
_entity.id
_entity.type
_entity.pdbx_description
1 polymer ?
#
loop_
_entity_poly.entity_id
_entity_poly.type
_entity_poly.pdbx_seq_one_letter_code
_entity_poly.pdbx_strand_id
1 'polypeptide(L)' 'MTKESFLTEKQIKVLELRAKGYTQEQIAKILGTSRVNVTILEKKAKENVEKARKTIELFESLTPIKVTIKKDANI' A
#
# COMPACT_ATOMS: atom_id res chain seq x y z
N MET A 1 12.90 -8.96 -7.96
CA MET A 1 13.21 -7.66 -7.34
C MET A 1 12.11 -7.33 -6.34
N THR A 2 12.41 -7.43 -5.05
CA THR A 2 11.54 -6.87 -4.01
C THR A 2 11.54 -5.36 -4.18
N LYS A 3 10.39 -4.77 -4.52
CA LYS A 3 10.24 -3.31 -4.52
C LYS A 3 10.42 -2.83 -3.08
N GLU A 4 11.29 -1.84 -2.85
CA GLU A 4 11.39 -1.19 -1.55
C GLU A 4 10.02 -0.63 -1.17
N SER A 5 9.48 -1.10 -0.04
CA SER A 5 8.18 -0.68 0.46
C SER A 5 8.10 -0.91 1.97
N PHE A 6 7.11 -0.31 2.61
CA PHE A 6 6.80 -0.55 4.03
C PHE A 6 6.11 -1.90 4.29
N LEU A 7 6.06 -2.79 3.29
CA LEU A 7 5.46 -4.11 3.41
C LEU A 7 6.54 -5.18 3.54
N THR A 8 6.34 -6.08 4.50
CA THR A 8 7.13 -7.31 4.61
C THR A 8 6.78 -8.28 3.47
N GLU A 9 7.67 -9.21 3.16
CA GLU A 9 7.43 -10.24 2.13
C GLU A 9 6.15 -11.04 2.38
N LYS A 10 5.88 -11.39 3.65
CA LYS A 10 4.64 -12.11 4.03
C LYS A 10 3.39 -11.28 3.75
N GLN A 11 3.43 -9.98 4.03
CA GLN A 11 2.31 -9.06 3.73
C GLN A 11 2.10 -8.93 2.22
N ILE A 12 3.17 -8.77 1.44
CA ILE A 12 3.11 -8.76 -0.02
C ILE A 12 2.44 -10.04 -0.52
N LYS A 13 2.88 -11.21 -0.03
CA LYS A 13 2.31 -12.50 -0.43
C LYS A 13 0.82 -12.62 -0.12
N VAL A 14 0.39 -12.15 1.06
CA VAL A 14 -1.03 -12.12 1.43
C VAL A 14 -1.82 -11.23 0.48
N LEU A 15 -1.33 -10.02 0.16
CA LEU A 15 -1.99 -9.12 -0.78
C LEU A 15 -2.07 -9.68 -2.21
N GLU A 16 -1.00 -10.31 -2.70
CA GLU A 16 -0.97 -10.98 -4.01
C GLU A 16 -2.05 -12.06 -4.12
N LEU A 17 -2.18 -12.91 -3.09
CA LEU A 17 -3.18 -13.96 -3.07
C LEU A 17 -4.61 -13.39 -2.93
N ARG A 18 -4.79 -12.33 -2.13
CA ARG A 18 -6.08 -11.63 -2.06
C ARG A 18 -6.48 -11.04 -3.41
N ALA A 19 -5.55 -10.45 -4.16
CA ALA A 19 -5.78 -9.92 -5.50
C ALA A 19 -6.19 -11.01 -6.52
N LYS A 20 -5.73 -12.24 -6.31
CA LYS A 20 -6.12 -13.43 -7.08
C LYS A 20 -7.46 -14.06 -6.63
N GLY A 21 -8.14 -13.48 -5.64
CA GLY A 21 -9.45 -13.92 -5.17
C GLY A 21 -9.43 -14.97 -4.05
N TYR A 22 -8.26 -15.35 -3.52
CA TYR A 22 -8.21 -16.32 -2.42
C TYR A 22 -8.78 -15.75 -1.13
N THR A 23 -9.49 -16.59 -0.37
CA THR A 23 -9.96 -16.26 0.99
C THR A 23 -8.82 -16.34 2.01
N GLN A 24 -8.99 -15.70 3.17
CA GLN A 24 -7.99 -15.77 4.25
C GLN A 24 -7.72 -17.19 4.72
N GLU A 25 -8.74 -18.05 4.71
CA GLU A 25 -8.64 -19.47 5.06
C GLU A 25 -7.79 -20.24 4.04
N GLN A 26 -8.01 -20.03 2.74
CA GLN A 26 -7.19 -20.63 1.69
C GLN A 26 -5.74 -20.14 1.75
N ILE A 27 -5.53 -18.85 2.00
CA ILE A 27 -4.20 -18.26 2.16
C ILE A 27 -3.49 -18.87 3.37
N ALA A 28 -4.19 -19.07 4.48
CA ALA A 28 -3.63 -19.70 5.68
C ALA A 28 -3.10 -21.11 5.37
N LYS A 29 -3.87 -21.91 4.61
CA LYS A 29 -3.45 -23.23 4.13
C LYS A 29 -2.23 -23.16 3.21
N ILE A 30 -2.20 -22.23 2.25
CA ILE A 30 -1.08 -22.03 1.32
C ILE A 30 0.20 -21.62 2.06
N LEU A 31 0.09 -20.75 3.05
CA LEU A 31 1.22 -20.20 3.80
C LEU A 31 1.62 -21.04 5.03
N GLY A 32 0.93 -22.16 5.29
CA GLY A 32 1.21 -23.02 6.45
C GLY A 32 1.06 -22.30 7.78
N THR A 33 0.05 -21.43 7.92
CA THR A 33 -0.15 -20.60 9.12
C THR A 33 -1.63 -20.55 9.51
N SER A 34 -1.96 -19.89 10.63
CA SER A 34 -3.34 -19.77 11.09
C SER A 34 -4.11 -18.69 10.31
N ARG A 35 -5.42 -18.87 10.14
CA ARG A 35 -6.32 -17.84 9.57
C ARG A 35 -6.19 -16.51 10.30
N VAL A 36 -6.06 -16.55 11.64
CA VAL A 36 -5.89 -15.36 12.48
C VAL A 36 -4.60 -14.61 12.13
N ASN A 37 -3.49 -15.33 11.92
CA ASN A 37 -2.23 -14.71 11.52
C ASN A 37 -2.36 -14.04 10.13
N VAL A 38 -3.05 -14.67 9.18
CA VAL A 38 -3.35 -14.07 7.87
C VAL A 38 -4.18 -12.80 8.01
N THR A 39 -5.24 -12.81 8.84
CA THR A 39 -6.05 -11.61 9.11
C THR A 39 -5.21 -10.47 9.67
N ILE A 40 -4.33 -10.74 10.63
CA ILE A 40 -3.44 -9.74 11.22
C ILE A 40 -2.46 -9.19 10.17
N LEU A 41 -1.86 -10.06 9.36
CA LEU A 41 -0.95 -9.66 8.29
C LEU A 41 -1.66 -8.77 7.26
N GLU A 42 -2.85 -9.17 6.79
CA GLU A 42 -3.64 -8.40 5.82
C GLU A 42 -4.01 -7.02 6.39
N LYS A 43 -4.47 -6.96 7.65
CA LYS A 43 -4.82 -5.71 8.32
C LYS A 43 -3.62 -4.77 8.39
N LYS A 44 -2.48 -5.24 8.91
CA LYS A 44 -1.25 -4.44 9.01
C LYS A 44 -0.74 -3.99 7.64
N ALA A 45 -0.87 -4.83 6.62
CA ALA A 45 -0.49 -4.46 5.26
C ALA A 45 -1.33 -3.28 4.75
N LYS A 46 -2.65 -3.33 4.91
CA LYS A 46 -3.57 -2.25 4.52
C LYS A 46 -3.31 -0.96 5.31
N GLU A 47 -3.05 -1.08 6.61
CA GLU A 47 -2.68 0.08 7.44
C GLU A 47 -1.38 0.74 6.97
N ASN A 48 -0.36 -0.04 6.59
CA ASN A 48 0.90 0.49 6.06
C ASN A 48 0.68 1.19 4.71
N VAL A 49 -0.14 0.62 3.82
CA VAL A 49 -0.50 1.26 2.54
C VAL A 49 -1.22 2.59 2.79
N GLU A 50 -2.19 2.61 3.70
CA GLU A 50 -2.94 3.82 4.01
C GLU A 50 -2.07 4.90 4.65
N LYS A 51 -1.16 4.52 5.55
CA LYS A 51 -0.18 5.45 6.12
C LYS A 51 0.73 6.03 5.04
N ALA A 52 1.28 5.19 4.16
CA ALA A 52 2.13 5.67 3.07
C ALA A 52 1.38 6.64 2.15
N ARG A 53 0.12 6.35 1.82
CA ARG A 53 -0.76 7.24 1.04
C ARG A 53 -0.93 8.59 1.73
N LYS A 54 -1.29 8.59 3.01
CA LYS A 54 -1.42 9.81 3.82
C LYS A 54 -0.11 10.59 3.94
N THR A 55 1.03 9.90 4.02
CA THR A 55 2.35 10.55 4.06
C THR A 55 2.62 11.29 2.75
N ILE A 56 2.30 10.70 1.60
CA ILE A 56 2.43 11.37 0.30
C ILE A 56 1.48 12.56 0.22
N GLU A 57 0.20 12.40 0.58
CA GLU A 57 -0.78 13.51 0.59
C GLU A 57 -0.34 14.67 1.48
N LEU A 58 0.15 14.36 2.70
CA LEU A 58 0.70 15.36 3.61
C LEU A 58 1.90 16.07 2.98
N PHE A 59 2.85 15.31 2.41
CA PHE A 59 4.01 15.89 1.76
C PHE A 59 3.61 16.82 0.60
N GLU A 60 2.69 16.39 -0.26
CA GLU A 60 2.18 17.18 -1.38
C GLU A 60 1.49 18.46 -0.89
N SER A 61 0.71 18.39 0.20
CA SER A 61 0.06 19.58 0.79
C SER A 61 1.03 20.62 1.35
N LEU A 62 2.24 20.18 1.75
CA LEU A 62 3.29 21.06 2.26
C LEU A 62 4.16 21.65 1.14
N THR A 63 4.15 21.02 -0.05
CA THR A 63 4.89 21.54 -1.19
C THR A 63 4.13 22.69 -1.86
N PRO A 64 4.76 23.86 -2.09
CA PRO A 64 4.12 24.95 -2.80
C PRO A 64 3.77 24.49 -4.22
N ILE A 65 2.52 24.68 -4.63
CA ILE A 65 2.04 24.38 -5.98
C ILE A 65 2.88 25.21 -6.97
N LYS A 66 3.78 24.57 -7.72
CA LYS A 66 4.49 25.21 -8.84
C LYS A 66 3.52 25.37 -10.00
N VAL A 67 2.76 26.46 -10.01
CA VAL A 67 2.00 26.86 -11.19
C VAL A 67 2.98 27.44 -12.20
N THR A 68 3.24 26.70 -13.28
CA THR A 68 4.02 27.21 -14.41
C THR A 68 3.09 28.05 -15.27
N ILE A 69 3.08 29.36 -15.03
CA ILE A 69 2.34 30.30 -15.88
C ILE A 69 3.14 30.44 -17.18
N LYS A 70 2.55 30.08 -18.33
CA LYS A 70 3.14 30.37 -19.65
C LYS A 70 3.21 31.89 -19.83
N LYS A 71 4.36 32.37 -20.30
CA LYS A 71 4.76 33.79 -20.38
C LYS A 71 3.90 34.68 -21.31
N ASP A 72 2.80 34.17 -21.84
CA ASP A 72 1.90 34.86 -22.77
C ASP A 72 0.51 35.18 -22.19
N ALA A 73 0.31 34.94 -20.89
CA ALA A 73 -0.87 35.46 -20.20
C ALA A 73 -0.65 36.95 -19.89
N ASN A 74 -1.18 37.82 -20.75
CA ASN A 74 -1.32 39.25 -20.47
C ASN A 74 -2.10 39.41 -19.15
N ILE A 75 -1.43 39.95 -18.13
CA ILE A 75 -2.03 40.42 -16.86
C ILE A 75 -2.40 41.89 -17.04
#